data_AF-A0A934J8W5-F1
#
_entry.id   AF-A0A934J8W5-F1
#
_cell.length_a   1.000
_cell.length_b   1.000
_cell.length_c   1.000
_cell.angle_alpha   90.00
_cell.angle_beta   90.00
_cell.angle_gamma   90.00
#
_symmetry.space_group_name_H-M   'P 1'
#
loop_
_entity.id
_entity.type
_entity.pdbx_description
1 polymer ?
#
loop_
_entity_poly.entity_id
_entity_poly.type
_entity_poly.pdbx_seq_one_letter_code
_entity_poly.pdbx_strand_id
1 'polypeptide(L)'
;MGKKKKAAPAPSSASTEVKPATLKDLLNSEVLDKLKAQASEMKAAEVKKREDDRKQAEEARKAEQKRLEGNFEYLLNNSSMDWKKFK
;
A
#
# COMPACT_ATOMS: atom_id res chain seq x y z
N MET A 1 32.14 -52.39 -57.61
CA MET A 1 31.71 -52.03 -56.23
C MET A 1 31.59 -50.51 -56.18
N GLY A 2 30.40 -49.95 -55.99
CA GLY A 2 30.25 -48.48 -55.88
C GLY A 2 28.79 -48.04 -55.88
N LYS A 3 28.13 -48.12 -54.73
CA LYS A 3 26.79 -47.53 -54.54
C LYS A 3 26.90 -46.36 -53.57
N LYS A 4 26.73 -45.14 -54.12
CA LYS A 4 26.55 -43.88 -53.38
C LYS A 4 25.30 -43.99 -52.48
N LYS A 5 25.43 -43.67 -51.19
CA LYS A 5 24.30 -43.42 -50.30
C LYS A 5 24.20 -41.91 -50.04
N LYS A 6 23.19 -41.26 -50.61
CA LYS A 6 22.81 -39.89 -50.29
C LYS A 6 22.12 -39.90 -48.92
N ALA A 7 22.59 -39.06 -48.00
CA ALA A 7 21.93 -38.81 -46.72
C ALA A 7 20.61 -38.07 -46.95
N ALA A 8 19.54 -38.52 -46.29
CA ALA A 8 18.26 -37.81 -46.24
C ALA A 8 18.37 -36.62 -45.28
N PRO A 9 17.71 -35.48 -45.56
CA PRO A 9 17.69 -34.36 -44.63
C PRO A 9 16.76 -34.69 -43.45
N ALA A 10 17.23 -34.39 -42.24
CA ALA A 10 16.42 -34.48 -41.02
C ALA A 10 15.26 -33.48 -41.08
N PRO A 11 14.07 -33.83 -40.54
CA PRO A 11 12.96 -32.89 -40.48
C PRO A 11 13.31 -31.73 -39.54
N SER A 12 13.26 -30.50 -40.06
CA SER A 12 13.35 -29.31 -39.21
C SER A 12 12.21 -29.35 -38.22
N SER A 13 12.55 -29.39 -36.93
CA SER A 13 11.62 -29.11 -35.84
C SER A 13 10.98 -27.76 -36.14
N ALA A 14 9.72 -27.81 -36.56
CA ALA A 14 8.85 -26.64 -36.62
C ALA A 14 8.89 -26.05 -35.21
N SER A 15 9.60 -24.91 -35.08
CA SER A 15 9.56 -24.07 -33.91
C SER A 15 8.09 -23.73 -33.71
N THR A 16 7.45 -24.50 -32.83
CA THR A 16 6.18 -24.14 -32.25
C THR A 16 6.43 -22.76 -31.66
N GLU A 17 5.83 -21.76 -32.28
CA GLU A 17 5.69 -20.44 -31.72
C GLU A 17 4.89 -20.61 -30.42
N VAL A 18 5.58 -21.00 -29.35
CA VAL A 18 5.07 -20.97 -27.99
C VAL A 18 4.95 -19.49 -27.67
N LYS A 19 3.80 -18.93 -28.04
CA LYS A 19 3.33 -17.65 -27.52
C LYS A 19 3.59 -17.69 -26.01
N PRO A 20 4.31 -16.72 -25.41
CA PRO A 20 4.55 -16.76 -23.98
C PRO A 20 3.18 -16.75 -23.32
N ALA A 21 2.80 -17.85 -22.68
CA ALA A 21 1.65 -17.88 -21.80
C ALA A 21 1.92 -16.79 -20.78
N THR A 22 1.29 -15.63 -20.97
CA THR A 22 1.48 -14.52 -20.03
C THR A 22 1.02 -15.02 -18.67
N LEU A 23 1.69 -14.63 -17.59
CA LEU A 23 1.36 -15.11 -16.23
C LEU A 23 -0.13 -15.00 -15.87
N LYS A 24 -0.89 -14.14 -16.56
CA LYS A 24 -2.36 -14.03 -16.46
C LYS A 24 -3.14 -15.24 -17.01
N ASP A 25 -2.58 -15.99 -17.95
CA ASP A 25 -3.17 -17.18 -18.57
C ASP A 25 -2.88 -18.46 -17.75
N LEU A 26 -1.80 -18.46 -16.97
CA LEU A 26 -1.45 -19.52 -16.02
C LEU A 26 -2.13 -19.34 -14.65
N LEU A 27 -2.44 -18.09 -14.27
CA LEU A 27 -3.24 -17.78 -13.10
C LEU A 27 -4.72 -17.83 -13.47
N ASN A 28 -5.45 -18.81 -12.92
CA ASN A 28 -6.91 -18.87 -13.02
C ASN A 28 -7.51 -17.51 -12.62
N SER A 29 -8.35 -16.91 -13.47
CA SER A 29 -8.93 -15.57 -13.27
C SER A 29 -9.62 -15.43 -11.91
N GLU A 30 -10.19 -16.53 -11.42
CA GLU A 30 -10.78 -16.65 -10.09
C GLU A 30 -9.78 -16.34 -8.96
N VAL A 31 -8.52 -16.75 -9.09
CA VAL A 31 -7.46 -16.49 -8.10
C VAL A 31 -7.03 -15.03 -8.14
N LEU A 32 -6.96 -14.43 -9.33
CA LEU A 32 -6.68 -13.00 -9.48
C LEU A 32 -7.77 -12.13 -8.87
N ASP A 33 -9.03 -12.52 -9.01
CA ASP A 33 -10.14 -11.77 -8.44
C ASP A 33 -10.22 -11.92 -6.91
N LYS A 34 -9.93 -13.11 -6.37
CA LYS A 34 -9.73 -13.31 -4.92
C LYS A 34 -8.59 -12.44 -4.38
N LEU A 35 -7.46 -12.38 -5.09
CA LEU A 35 -6.32 -11.57 -4.69
C LEU A 35 -6.63 -10.06 -4.72
N LYS A 36 -7.36 -9.59 -5.72
CA LYS A 36 -7.83 -8.19 -5.77
C LYS A 36 -8.81 -7.88 -4.65
N ALA A 37 -9.72 -8.81 -4.33
CA ALA A 37 -10.66 -8.66 -3.23
C ALA A 37 -9.91 -8.52 -1.89
N GLN A 38 -8.96 -9.41 -1.61
CA GLN A 38 -8.12 -9.35 -0.42
C GLN A 38 -7.24 -8.10 -0.37
N ALA A 39 -6.67 -7.68 -1.51
CA ALA A 39 -5.88 -6.45 -1.59
C ALA A 39 -6.74 -5.20 -1.32
N SER A 40 -7.98 -5.19 -1.78
CA SER A 40 -8.93 -4.10 -1.52
C SER A 40 -9.35 -4.06 -0.05
N GLU A 41 -9.57 -5.23 0.55
CA GLU A 41 -9.91 -5.37 1.97
C GLU A 41 -8.77 -4.91 2.88
N MET A 42 -7.52 -5.32 2.58
CA MET A 42 -6.35 -4.85 3.33
C MET A 42 -6.14 -3.33 3.22
N LYS A 43 -6.34 -2.75 2.02
CA LYS A 43 -6.25 -1.29 1.84
C LYS A 43 -7.33 -0.57 2.65
N ALA A 44 -8.55 -1.08 2.67
CA ALA A 44 -9.63 -0.50 3.48
C ALA A 44 -9.29 -0.56 4.98
N ALA A 45 -8.69 -1.67 5.45
CA ALA A 45 -8.26 -1.82 6.83
C ALA A 45 -7.10 -0.87 7.19
N GLU A 46 -6.13 -0.66 6.29
CA GLU A 46 -5.04 0.31 6.48
C GLU A 46 -5.54 1.75 6.54
N VAL A 47 -6.46 2.13 5.65
CA VAL A 47 -7.08 3.47 5.67
C VAL A 47 -7.79 3.69 7.00
N LYS A 48 -8.57 2.71 7.46
CA LYS A 48 -9.30 2.79 8.73
C LYS A 48 -8.35 2.95 9.92
N LYS A 49 -7.26 2.17 9.98
CA LYS A 49 -6.25 2.33 11.04
C LYS A 49 -5.62 3.71 11.04
N ARG A 50 -5.27 4.24 9.86
CA ARG A 50 -4.69 5.57 9.73
C ARG A 50 -5.66 6.67 10.18
N GLU A 51 -6.95 6.52 9.91
CA GLU A 51 -7.98 7.45 10.38
C GLU A 51 -8.18 7.36 11.90
N ASP A 52 -8.20 6.16 12.46
CA ASP A 52 -8.30 5.95 13.91
C ASP A 52 -7.08 6.54 14.65
N ASP A 53 -5.86 6.33 14.14
CA ASP A 53 -4.64 6.91 14.70
C ASP A 53 -4.66 8.45 14.67
N ARG A 54 -5.16 9.04 13.57
CA ARG A 54 -5.35 10.49 13.48
C ARG A 54 -6.34 10.99 14.52
N LYS A 55 -7.46 10.29 14.67
CA LYS A 55 -8.50 10.68 15.63
C LYS A 55 -8.01 10.60 17.07
N GLN A 56 -7.26 9.55 17.41
CA GLN A 56 -6.64 9.42 18.73
C GLN A 56 -5.60 10.52 18.99
N ALA A 57 -4.79 10.89 17.99
CA ALA A 57 -3.83 11.98 18.13
C ALA A 57 -4.52 13.34 18.34
N GLU A 58 -5.62 13.60 17.63
CA GLU A 58 -6.42 14.83 17.80
C GLU A 58 -7.12 14.86 19.18
N GLU A 59 -7.66 13.74 19.65
CA GLU A 59 -8.25 13.63 21.00
C GLU A 59 -7.20 13.81 22.10
N ALA A 60 -6.01 13.22 21.95
CA ALA A 60 -4.90 13.39 22.89
C ALA A 60 -4.44 14.86 22.97
N ARG A 61 -4.30 15.52 21.80
CA ARG A 61 -3.98 16.96 21.73
C ARG A 61 -5.03 17.80 22.43
N LYS A 62 -6.32 17.51 22.21
CA LYS A 62 -7.41 18.23 22.85
C LYS A 62 -7.47 17.99 24.36
N ALA A 63 -7.23 16.77 24.82
CA ALA A 63 -7.18 16.44 26.23
C ALA A 63 -6.00 17.13 26.94
N GLU A 64 -4.83 17.14 26.30
CA GLU A 64 -3.66 17.86 26.79
C GLU A 64 -3.91 19.37 26.84
N GLN A 65 -4.46 19.94 25.77
CA GLN A 65 -4.82 21.36 25.74
C GLN A 65 -5.81 21.71 26.88
N LYS A 66 -6.85 20.89 27.08
CA LYS A 66 -7.80 21.08 28.18
C LYS A 66 -7.12 20.98 29.56
N ARG A 67 -6.15 20.09 29.72
CA ARG A 67 -5.35 19.98 30.95
C ARG A 67 -4.48 21.23 31.17
N LEU A 68 -3.89 21.75 30.10
CA LEU A 68 -3.04 22.94 30.11
C LEU A 68 -3.87 24.21 30.39
N GLU A 69 -5.07 24.31 29.85
CA GLU A 69 -6.05 25.38 30.17
C GLU A 69 -6.48 25.35 31.64
N GLY A 70 -6.54 24.17 32.26
CA GLY A 70 -6.77 24.04 33.71
C GLY A 70 -5.53 24.29 34.57
N ASN A 71 -4.34 24.30 33.97
CA ASN A 71 -3.09 24.48 34.70
C ASN A 71 -2.70 25.97 34.72
N PHE A 72 -2.89 26.59 35.89
CA PHE A 72 -2.58 28.00 36.10
C PHE A 72 -1.10 28.35 35.86
N GLU A 73 -0.17 27.46 36.16
CA GLU A 73 1.27 27.69 35.91
C GLU A 73 1.57 27.75 34.40
N TYR A 74 0.97 26.85 33.63
CA TYR A 74 1.10 26.88 32.17
C TYR A 74 0.47 28.15 31.59
N LEU A 75 -0.74 28.49 32.03
CA LEU A 75 -1.42 29.72 31.62
C LEU A 75 -0.61 30.97 31.99
N LEU A 76 -0.04 31.05 33.19
CA LEU A 76 0.72 32.21 33.62
C LEU A 76 2.00 32.41 32.80
N ASN A 77 2.69 31.31 32.47
CA ASN A 77 3.93 31.38 31.69
C ASN A 77 3.71 31.57 30.18
N ASN A 78 2.58 31.11 29.63
CA ASN A 78 2.30 31.18 28.18
C ASN A 78 1.30 32.28 27.81
N SER A 79 0.51 32.79 28.77
CA SER A 79 -0.38 33.92 28.54
C SER A 79 0.40 35.22 28.72
N SER A 80 0.67 35.90 27.61
CA SER A 80 1.23 37.26 27.56
C SER A 80 0.20 38.31 28.02
N MET A 81 -0.33 38.16 29.23
CA MET A 81 -1.31 39.08 29.81
C MET A 81 -0.59 40.34 30.31
N ASP A 82 -0.24 41.24 29.39
CA ASP A 82 0.36 42.55 29.69
C ASP A 82 -0.69 43.50 30.28
N TRP A 83 -0.93 43.40 31.58
CA TRP A 83 -1.83 44.30 32.35
C TRP A 83 -1.47 45.79 32.21
N LYS A 84 -0.22 46.12 31.85
CA LYS A 84 0.22 47.49 31.56
C LYS A 84 -0.39 48.08 30.28
N LYS A 85 -0.91 47.25 29.36
CA LYS A 85 -1.56 47.70 28.11
C LYS A 85 -3.03 48.10 28.30
N PHE A 86 -3.63 47.77 29.44
CA PHE A 86 -5.03 48.05 29.77
C PHE A 86 -5.17 49.22 30.76
N LYS A 87 -4.13 50.03 30.96
CA LYS A 87 -4.10 51.15 31.91
C LYS A 87 -4.22 52.49 31.20
#